data_AF-A0A368SV64-F1
#
_entry.id   AF-A0A368SV64-F1
#
_cell.length_a   1.000
_cell.length_b   1.000
_cell.length_c   1.000
_cell.angle_alpha   90.00
_cell.angle_beta   90.00
_cell.angle_gamma   90.00
#
_symmetry.space_group_name_H-M   'P 1'
#
loop_
_entity.id
_entity.type
_entity.pdbx_description
1 polymer ?
#
loop_
_entity_poly.entity_id
_entity_poly.type
_entity_poly.pdbx_seq_one_letter_code
_entity_poly.pdbx_strand_id
1 'polypeptide(L)'
;MARASVLVVLPLVLATLLATANAQDYTAAAPSPLPDSPSPPPPPPQDYSPPPTSQPPVSSPPPPSPPPPESYPPPPSPPPPASYPPPPSPPPPASYPPPPSPPPPASSPPPPSPLPPVRSPPPPPPSPPPPPPASNWTPVANVNDPTIQQVAQFAVRIYALSTKELKMQLLSVISGETQPCDGGYNYRLVITVTGGKKTQYDAFVWGILGTMSWKLWSFTPHV
;
A
#
# COMPACT_ATOMS: atom_id res chain seq x y z
N MET A 1 16.12 24.41 -13.83
CA MET A 1 15.71 24.46 -12.41
C MET A 1 15.67 23.04 -11.88
N ALA A 2 16.68 22.66 -11.09
CA ALA A 2 16.79 21.33 -10.52
C ALA A 2 15.81 21.18 -9.36
N ARG A 3 14.91 20.19 -9.43
CA ARG A 3 13.98 19.86 -8.35
C ARG A 3 14.73 18.99 -7.34
N ALA A 4 15.05 19.56 -6.18
CA ALA A 4 15.60 18.83 -5.06
C ALA A 4 14.63 17.70 -4.67
N SER A 5 15.03 16.46 -4.92
CA SER A 5 14.32 15.28 -4.41
C SER A 5 14.83 15.04 -2.99
N VAL A 6 14.03 15.40 -2.00
CA VAL A 6 14.33 15.11 -0.60
C VAL A 6 14.04 13.63 -0.36
N LEU A 7 15.10 12.83 -0.24
CA LEU A 7 15.06 11.46 0.26
C LEU A 7 14.82 11.51 1.77
N VAL A 8 13.56 11.42 2.19
CA VAL A 8 13.23 11.20 3.61
C VAL A 8 13.22 9.70 3.85
N VAL A 9 14.34 9.18 4.36
CA VAL A 9 14.43 7.81 4.88
C VAL A 9 14.14 7.88 6.37
N LEU A 10 12.97 7.42 6.81
CA LEU A 10 12.62 7.35 8.23
C LEU A 10 12.32 5.89 8.59
N PRO A 11 12.99 5.26 9.57
CA PRO A 11 12.74 3.89 9.94
C PRO A 11 11.47 3.82 10.80
N LEU A 12 10.48 3.02 10.39
CA LEU A 12 9.30 2.71 11.19
C LEU A 12 9.27 1.20 11.44
N VAL A 13 9.60 0.86 12.68
CA VAL A 13 9.48 -0.48 13.25
C VAL A 13 8.03 -0.68 13.64
N LEU A 14 7.33 -1.67 13.06
CA LEU A 14 6.20 -2.29 13.75
C LEU A 14 5.96 -3.72 13.23
N ALA A 15 6.24 -4.68 14.10
CA ALA A 15 5.89 -6.08 13.96
C ALA A 15 4.48 -6.32 14.50
N THR A 16 3.60 -6.98 13.74
CA THR A 16 2.63 -7.93 14.29
C THR A 16 2.16 -8.88 13.19
N LEU A 17 2.42 -10.18 13.39
CA LEU A 17 1.84 -11.29 12.63
C LEU A 17 0.31 -11.34 12.83
N LEU A 18 -0.42 -11.66 11.77
CA LEU A 18 -1.58 -12.56 11.86
C LEU A 18 -1.74 -13.34 10.55
N ALA A 19 -1.54 -14.65 10.66
CA ALA A 19 -1.89 -15.63 9.64
C ALA A 19 -3.38 -15.94 9.74
N THR A 20 -4.09 -15.97 8.63
CA THR A 20 -5.31 -16.79 8.49
C THR A 20 -5.39 -17.29 7.06
N ALA A 21 -5.02 -18.55 6.89
CA ALA A 21 -5.27 -19.30 5.68
C ALA A 21 -6.78 -19.54 5.56
N ASN A 22 -7.37 -19.23 4.41
CA ASN A 22 -8.66 -19.77 4.01
C ASN A 22 -8.55 -20.18 2.54
N ALA A 23 -8.34 -21.48 2.35
CA ALA A 23 -8.53 -22.14 1.07
C ALA A 23 -10.01 -22.50 0.97
N GLN A 24 -10.70 -22.02 -0.07
CA GLN A 24 -11.92 -22.66 -0.58
C GLN A 24 -11.95 -22.52 -2.11
N ASP A 25 -11.33 -23.51 -2.75
CA ASP A 25 -11.75 -23.99 -4.07
C ASP A 25 -13.09 -24.70 -3.88
N TYR A 26 -14.16 -24.22 -4.51
CA TYR A 26 -15.26 -25.07 -5.01
C TYR A 26 -15.97 -24.35 -6.16
N THR A 27 -15.62 -24.79 -7.36
CA THR A 27 -16.42 -24.66 -8.58
C THR A 27 -17.64 -25.59 -8.48
N ALA A 28 -18.86 -25.09 -8.68
CA ALA A 28 -19.98 -25.92 -9.16
C ALA A 28 -21.12 -25.07 -9.77
N ALA A 29 -21.62 -25.56 -10.91
CA ALA A 29 -22.60 -24.95 -11.78
C ALA A 29 -23.99 -24.76 -11.14
N ALA A 30 -24.69 -23.71 -11.58
CA ALA A 30 -26.08 -23.44 -11.24
C ALA A 30 -27.05 -24.48 -11.85
N PRO A 31 -27.98 -25.07 -11.07
CA PRO A 31 -29.12 -25.78 -11.62
C PRO A 31 -30.29 -24.81 -11.91
N SER A 32 -30.98 -25.06 -13.03
CA SER A 32 -32.19 -24.34 -13.46
C SER A 32 -33.33 -24.43 -12.43
N PRO A 33 -34.24 -23.44 -12.35
CA PRO A 33 -35.38 -23.48 -11.44
C PRO A 33 -36.46 -24.47 -11.91
N LEU A 34 -36.93 -25.31 -10.98
CA LEU A 34 -38.12 -26.18 -11.10
C LEU A 34 -39.43 -25.38 -11.00
N PRO A 35 -40.54 -25.85 -11.60
CA PRO A 35 -41.80 -25.09 -11.67
C PRO A 35 -42.55 -25.03 -10.33
N ASP A 36 -43.31 -23.94 -10.17
CA ASP A 36 -44.12 -23.55 -9.01
C ASP A 36 -44.90 -24.70 -8.35
N SER A 37 -44.63 -24.90 -7.06
CA SER A 37 -45.44 -25.73 -6.16
C SER A 37 -46.51 -24.84 -5.49
N PRO A 38 -47.80 -25.21 -5.49
CA PRO A 38 -48.84 -24.38 -4.90
C PRO A 38 -48.68 -24.24 -3.38
N SER A 39 -48.89 -23.02 -2.87
CA SER A 39 -48.74 -22.69 -1.45
C SER A 39 -49.70 -23.52 -0.56
N PRO A 40 -49.25 -23.99 0.62
CA PRO A 40 -50.11 -24.68 1.56
C PRO A 40 -51.17 -23.73 2.16
N PRO A 41 -52.33 -24.25 2.59
CA PRO A 41 -53.36 -23.44 3.22
C PRO A 41 -52.87 -22.86 4.57
N PRO A 42 -53.39 -21.69 4.99
CA PRO A 42 -53.00 -21.08 6.25
C PRO A 42 -53.42 -21.94 7.45
N PRO A 43 -52.63 -21.95 8.54
CA PRO A 43 -52.97 -22.69 9.75
C PRO A 43 -54.21 -22.12 10.44
N PRO A 44 -54.95 -22.94 11.22
CA PRO A 44 -56.12 -22.48 11.96
C PRO A 44 -55.72 -21.44 13.04
N PRO A 45 -56.64 -20.51 13.40
CA PRO A 45 -56.38 -19.49 14.40
C PRO A 45 -56.06 -20.12 15.76
N GLN A 46 -54.92 -19.76 16.33
CA GLN A 46 -54.50 -20.18 17.67
C GLN A 46 -55.24 -19.33 18.70
N ASP A 47 -55.79 -19.99 19.73
CA ASP A 47 -56.39 -19.34 20.89
C ASP A 47 -55.25 -18.75 21.76
N TYR A 48 -55.04 -17.44 21.64
CA TYR A 48 -53.96 -16.74 22.34
C TYR A 48 -54.33 -16.57 23.81
N SER A 49 -53.75 -17.42 24.67
CA SER A 49 -53.65 -17.11 26.11
C SER A 49 -52.62 -15.98 26.31
N PRO A 50 -52.92 -14.93 27.10
CA PRO A 50 -51.96 -13.88 27.38
C PRO A 50 -50.76 -14.43 28.17
N PRO A 51 -49.53 -13.95 27.90
CA PRO A 51 -48.35 -14.39 28.64
C PRO A 51 -48.45 -13.96 30.12
N PRO A 52 -47.86 -14.73 31.05
CA PRO A 52 -47.78 -14.31 32.44
C PRO A 52 -47.00 -13.00 32.57
N THR A 53 -47.57 -12.05 33.30
CA THR A 53 -47.00 -10.74 33.57
C THR A 53 -45.61 -10.88 34.21
N SER A 54 -44.59 -10.33 33.57
CA SER A 54 -43.21 -10.33 34.08
C SER A 54 -43.15 -9.67 35.46
N GLN A 55 -42.74 -10.41 36.48
CA GLN A 55 -42.40 -9.84 37.78
C GLN A 55 -41.16 -8.94 37.63
N PRO A 56 -41.07 -7.81 38.35
CA PRO A 56 -39.88 -6.97 38.32
C PRO A 56 -38.68 -7.75 38.90
N PRO A 57 -37.46 -7.54 38.36
CA PRO A 57 -36.28 -8.22 38.89
C PRO A 57 -36.03 -7.81 40.33
N VAL A 58 -35.84 -8.80 41.20
CA VAL A 58 -35.34 -8.59 42.56
C VAL A 58 -33.95 -7.95 42.48
N SER A 59 -33.77 -6.77 43.07
CA SER A 59 -32.47 -6.10 43.14
C SER A 59 -31.49 -6.98 43.89
N SER A 60 -30.52 -7.53 43.17
CA SER A 60 -29.36 -8.18 43.78
C SER A 60 -28.48 -7.12 44.46
N PRO A 61 -27.93 -7.38 45.65
CA PRO A 61 -27.00 -6.46 46.28
C PRO A 61 -25.74 -6.30 45.39
N PRO A 62 -25.09 -5.12 45.40
CA PRO A 62 -23.86 -4.92 44.66
C PRO A 62 -22.76 -5.86 45.17
N PRO A 63 -21.84 -6.32 44.29
CA PRO A 63 -20.71 -7.13 44.72
C PRO A 63 -19.81 -6.36 45.69
N PRO A 64 -19.09 -7.06 46.59
CA PRO A 64 -18.14 -6.42 47.49
C PRO A 64 -17.04 -5.71 46.69
N SER A 65 -16.58 -4.56 47.19
CA SER A 65 -15.45 -3.83 46.60
C SER A 65 -14.19 -4.71 46.58
N PRO A 66 -13.38 -4.65 45.50
CA PRO A 66 -12.10 -5.36 45.47
C PRO A 66 -11.15 -4.83 46.56
N PRO A 67 -10.23 -5.66 47.07
CA PRO A 67 -9.22 -5.21 48.02
C PRO A 67 -8.33 -4.14 47.39
N PRO A 68 -7.76 -3.22 48.19
CA PRO A 68 -6.80 -2.25 47.68
C PRO A 68 -5.58 -2.99 47.08
N PRO A 69 -4.97 -2.45 46.00
CA PRO A 69 -3.78 -3.05 45.43
C PRO A 69 -2.67 -3.11 46.50
N GLU A 70 -2.05 -4.27 46.65
CA GLU A 70 -0.84 -4.41 47.47
C GLU A 70 0.23 -3.46 46.93
N SER A 71 0.76 -2.61 47.79
CA SER A 71 1.85 -1.69 47.46
C SER A 71 3.15 -2.48 47.41
N TYR A 72 3.47 -3.05 46.25
CA TYR A 72 4.78 -3.67 46.02
C TYR A 72 5.88 -2.60 46.07
N PRO A 73 7.02 -2.88 46.73
CA PRO A 73 8.17 -1.98 46.67
C PRO A 73 8.66 -1.87 45.21
N PRO A 74 9.22 -0.71 44.81
CA PRO A 74 9.82 -0.59 43.49
C PRO A 74 10.97 -1.59 43.33
N PRO A 75 11.18 -2.15 42.12
CA PRO A 75 12.31 -3.03 41.87
C PRO A 75 13.64 -2.29 42.11
N PRO A 76 14.71 -3.01 42.49
CA PRO A 76 16.03 -2.41 42.64
C PRO A 76 16.49 -1.79 41.31
N SER A 77 17.22 -0.67 41.40
CA SER A 77 17.83 -0.03 40.23
C SER A 77 18.82 -0.99 39.53
N PRO A 78 18.89 -0.98 38.18
CA PRO A 78 19.88 -1.78 37.47
C PRO A 78 21.30 -1.31 37.80
N PRO A 79 22.30 -2.21 37.71
CA PRO A 79 23.69 -1.83 37.89
C PRO A 79 24.15 -0.84 36.80
N PRO A 80 25.15 0.01 37.07
CA PRO A 80 25.71 0.89 36.06
C PRO A 80 26.33 0.06 34.91
N PRO A 81 26.31 0.59 33.67
CA PRO A 81 26.94 -0.09 32.55
C PRO A 81 28.44 -0.30 32.81
N ALA A 82 28.95 -1.47 32.45
CA ALA A 82 30.37 -1.75 32.50
C ALA A 82 31.11 -0.81 31.54
N SER A 83 32.13 -0.11 32.04
CA SER A 83 33.03 0.69 31.21
C SER A 83 33.93 -0.26 30.42
N TYR A 84 33.58 -0.52 29.16
CA TYR A 84 34.45 -1.24 28.24
C TYR A 84 35.57 -0.31 27.73
N PRO A 85 36.82 -0.81 27.60
CA PRO A 85 37.87 -0.06 26.94
C PRO A 85 37.52 0.17 25.46
N PRO A 86 37.97 1.27 24.85
CA PRO A 86 37.78 1.49 23.41
C PRO A 86 38.47 0.39 22.60
N PRO A 87 37.93 0.01 21.43
CA PRO A 87 38.56 -0.96 20.55
C PRO A 87 39.93 -0.44 20.05
N PRO A 88 40.87 -1.34 19.72
CA PRO A 88 42.14 -0.95 19.13
C PRO A 88 41.94 -0.25 17.78
N SER A 89 42.81 0.69 17.45
CA SER A 89 42.83 1.37 16.15
C SER A 89 43.08 0.38 15.00
N PRO A 90 42.45 0.57 13.83
CA PRO A 90 42.70 -0.26 12.66
C PRO A 90 44.14 -0.08 12.15
N PRO A 91 44.71 -1.09 11.46
CA PRO A 91 46.02 -0.98 10.84
C PRO A 91 46.02 0.05 9.69
N PRO A 92 47.17 0.65 9.36
CA PRO A 92 47.27 1.56 8.23
C PRO A 92 46.99 0.84 6.90
N PRO A 93 46.46 1.54 5.88
CA PRO A 93 46.24 0.95 4.57
C PRO A 93 47.57 0.50 3.94
N ALA A 94 47.54 -0.64 3.26
CA ALA A 94 48.68 -1.13 2.49
C ALA A 94 48.95 -0.20 1.29
N SER A 95 50.20 0.23 1.14
CA SER A 95 50.64 0.98 -0.04
C SER A 95 50.75 0.04 -1.24
N TYR A 96 49.77 0.09 -2.14
CA TYR A 96 49.84 -0.62 -3.41
C TYR A 96 50.63 0.20 -4.45
N PRO A 97 51.44 -0.44 -5.31
CA PRO A 97 52.07 0.24 -6.43
C PRO A 97 51.01 0.73 -7.43
N PRO A 98 51.27 1.84 -8.17
CA PRO A 98 50.36 2.32 -9.20
C PRO A 98 50.23 1.28 -10.33
N PRO A 99 49.04 1.17 -10.96
CA PRO A 99 48.84 0.28 -12.10
C PRO A 99 49.69 0.72 -13.30
N PRO A 100 50.06 -0.22 -14.21
CA PRO A 100 50.78 0.12 -15.43
C PRO A 100 49.93 1.00 -16.36
N SER A 101 50.59 1.86 -17.13
CA SER A 101 49.94 2.72 -18.13
C SER A 101 49.29 1.89 -19.26
N PRO A 102 48.13 2.33 -19.80
CA PRO A 102 47.49 1.66 -20.92
C PRO A 102 48.30 1.83 -22.23
N PRO A 103 48.17 0.89 -23.19
CA PRO A 103 48.82 1.02 -24.50
C PRO A 103 48.21 2.16 -25.34
N PRO A 104 48.96 2.73 -26.30
CA PRO A 104 48.46 3.79 -27.17
C PRO A 104 47.35 3.28 -28.11
N PRO A 105 46.39 4.13 -28.50
CA PRO A 105 45.32 3.74 -29.41
C PRO A 105 45.87 3.47 -30.83
N ALA A 106 45.35 2.41 -31.47
CA ALA A 106 45.64 2.12 -32.86
C ALA A 106 44.98 3.15 -33.79
N SER A 107 45.71 3.58 -34.83
CA SER A 107 45.21 4.54 -35.83
C SER A 107 44.05 3.92 -36.64
N SER A 108 42.88 4.55 -36.60
CA SER A 108 41.71 4.12 -37.39
C SER A 108 41.84 4.58 -38.85
N PRO A 109 41.40 3.78 -39.84
CA PRO A 109 41.37 4.21 -41.24
C PRO A 109 40.27 5.28 -41.48
N PRO A 110 40.41 6.11 -42.53
CA PRO A 110 39.40 7.12 -42.86
C PRO A 110 38.11 6.50 -43.41
N PRO A 111 36.94 7.13 -43.21
CA PRO A 111 35.67 6.65 -43.72
C PRO A 111 35.54 6.82 -45.25
N PRO A 112 34.73 5.98 -45.93
CA PRO A 112 34.47 6.13 -47.37
C PRO A 112 33.55 7.32 -47.69
N SER A 113 33.68 7.86 -48.90
CA SER A 113 32.90 8.99 -49.40
C SER A 113 31.41 8.66 -49.62
N PRO A 114 30.48 9.61 -49.40
CA PRO A 114 29.03 9.38 -49.55
C PRO A 114 28.57 9.36 -51.03
N LEU A 115 27.57 8.52 -51.31
CA LEU A 115 26.89 8.40 -52.62
C LEU A 115 25.84 9.52 -52.83
N PRO A 116 25.51 9.87 -54.09
CA PRO A 116 24.49 10.88 -54.38
C PRO A 116 23.05 10.37 -54.08
N PRO A 117 22.12 11.25 -53.70
CA PRO A 117 20.77 10.84 -53.29
C PRO A 117 19.87 10.51 -54.49
N VAL A 118 19.27 9.31 -54.46
CA VAL A 118 18.16 8.93 -55.34
C VAL A 118 16.88 9.54 -54.77
N ARG A 119 16.06 10.21 -55.60
CA ARG A 119 14.79 10.81 -55.16
C ARG A 119 13.72 9.74 -55.00
N SER A 120 13.39 9.39 -53.76
CA SER A 120 12.28 8.50 -53.40
C SER A 120 10.92 9.16 -53.67
N PRO A 121 9.88 8.39 -54.05
CA PRO A 121 8.51 8.90 -54.11
C PRO A 121 8.03 9.36 -52.71
N PRO A 122 7.03 10.27 -52.65
CA PRO A 122 6.50 10.73 -51.37
C PRO A 122 5.87 9.57 -50.59
N PRO A 123 6.11 9.48 -49.27
CA PRO A 123 5.51 8.43 -48.45
C PRO A 123 3.98 8.57 -48.40
N PRO A 124 3.23 7.47 -48.23
CA PRO A 124 1.81 7.55 -47.93
C PRO A 124 1.58 8.37 -46.64
N PRO A 125 0.38 8.97 -46.44
CA PRO A 125 0.06 9.62 -45.19
C PRO A 125 0.25 8.64 -44.03
N PRO A 126 0.72 9.11 -42.85
CA PRO A 126 0.90 8.22 -41.71
C PRO A 126 -0.43 7.57 -41.37
N SER A 127 -0.45 6.24 -41.28
CA SER A 127 -1.54 5.53 -40.63
C SER A 127 -1.78 6.16 -39.26
N PRO A 128 -3.04 6.30 -38.79
CA PRO A 128 -3.27 6.67 -37.41
C PRO A 128 -2.45 5.71 -36.53
N PRO A 129 -1.78 6.20 -35.47
CA PRO A 129 -1.01 5.33 -34.62
C PRO A 129 -1.93 4.19 -34.16
N PRO A 130 -1.45 2.93 -34.15
CA PRO A 130 -2.20 1.87 -33.50
C PRO A 130 -2.53 2.35 -32.08
N PRO A 131 -3.73 2.05 -31.54
CA PRO A 131 -4.01 2.36 -30.15
C PRO A 131 -2.85 1.84 -29.30
N PRO A 132 -2.37 2.60 -28.29
CA PRO A 132 -1.32 2.10 -27.42
C PRO A 132 -1.76 0.74 -26.87
N PRO A 133 -0.86 -0.25 -26.76
CA PRO A 133 -1.23 -1.54 -26.20
C PRO A 133 -1.90 -1.31 -24.84
N ALA A 134 -3.12 -1.81 -24.67
CA ALA A 134 -3.80 -1.77 -23.40
C ALA A 134 -3.02 -2.61 -22.37
N SER A 135 -2.94 -2.07 -21.15
CA SER A 135 -2.84 -2.80 -19.89
C SER A 135 -1.54 -3.54 -19.55
N ASN A 136 -0.60 -2.81 -18.95
CA ASN A 136 0.13 -3.33 -17.78
C ASN A 136 -0.52 -2.87 -16.46
N TRP A 137 -1.69 -2.23 -16.51
CA TRP A 137 -2.50 -1.88 -15.35
C TRP A 137 -3.47 -3.02 -15.04
N THR A 138 -3.38 -3.55 -13.83
CA THR A 138 -4.24 -4.60 -13.30
C THR A 138 -5.16 -3.99 -12.25
N PRO A 139 -6.49 -4.15 -12.36
CA PRO A 139 -7.40 -3.69 -11.34
C PRO A 139 -7.09 -4.32 -9.98
N VAL A 140 -7.16 -3.52 -8.93
CA VAL A 140 -7.07 -4.00 -7.55
C VAL A 140 -8.34 -4.79 -7.23
N ALA A 141 -8.20 -6.10 -7.04
CA ALA A 141 -9.33 -6.99 -6.76
C ALA A 141 -9.97 -6.73 -5.39
N ASN A 142 -9.16 -6.42 -4.37
CA ASN A 142 -9.62 -6.09 -3.03
C ASN A 142 -9.00 -4.77 -2.57
N VAL A 143 -9.78 -3.69 -2.61
CA VAL A 143 -9.34 -2.37 -2.14
C VAL A 143 -9.11 -2.31 -0.63
N ASN A 144 -9.69 -3.26 0.13
CA ASN A 144 -9.48 -3.39 1.56
C ASN A 144 -8.24 -4.23 1.91
N ASP A 145 -7.46 -4.68 0.91
CA ASP A 145 -6.18 -5.33 1.16
C ASP A 145 -5.28 -4.41 2.01
N PRO A 146 -4.64 -4.91 3.09
CA PRO A 146 -3.81 -4.10 3.97
C PRO A 146 -2.71 -3.32 3.24
N THR A 147 -2.17 -3.89 2.16
CA THR A 147 -1.15 -3.27 1.33
C THR A 147 -1.71 -2.07 0.58
N ILE A 148 -2.91 -2.22 0.01
CA ILE A 148 -3.58 -1.13 -0.71
C ILE A 148 -3.98 -0.01 0.24
N GLN A 149 -4.47 -0.37 1.43
CA GLN A 149 -4.73 0.59 2.51
C GLN A 149 -3.46 1.33 2.92
N GLN A 150 -2.32 0.64 3.02
CA GLN A 150 -1.03 1.27 3.31
C GLN A 150 -0.61 2.28 2.24
N VAL A 151 -0.83 1.98 0.95
CA VAL A 151 -0.58 2.90 -0.18
C VAL A 151 -1.45 4.14 -0.09
N ALA A 152 -2.73 3.98 0.19
CA ALA A 152 -3.63 5.10 0.36
C ALA A 152 -3.25 5.97 1.57
N GLN A 153 -2.93 5.35 2.71
CA GLN A 153 -2.50 6.07 3.91
C GLN A 153 -1.20 6.84 3.69
N PHE A 154 -0.23 6.23 3.01
CA PHE A 154 1.00 6.90 2.60
C PHE A 154 0.69 8.12 1.73
N ALA A 155 -0.15 7.97 0.71
CA ALA A 155 -0.50 9.07 -0.20
C ALA A 155 -1.13 10.26 0.54
N VAL A 156 -2.14 9.99 1.38
CA VAL A 156 -2.83 11.04 2.16
C VAL A 156 -1.86 11.72 3.11
N ARG A 157 -1.02 10.97 3.83
CA ARG A 157 -0.09 11.54 4.81
C ARG A 157 0.96 12.43 4.14
N ILE A 158 1.56 11.99 3.04
CA ILE A 158 2.54 12.81 2.31
C ILE A 158 1.88 14.06 1.72
N TYR A 159 0.67 13.94 1.17
CA TYR A 159 -0.06 15.09 0.66
C TYR A 159 -0.41 16.09 1.76
N ALA A 160 -1.00 15.63 2.87
CA ALA A 160 -1.38 16.44 4.03
C ALA A 160 -0.18 17.20 4.60
N LEU A 161 0.99 16.55 4.71
CA LEU A 161 2.22 17.18 5.16
C LEU A 161 2.73 18.22 4.15
N SER A 162 2.72 17.90 2.86
CA SER A 162 3.24 18.80 1.81
C SER A 162 2.38 20.06 1.62
N THR A 163 1.08 19.96 1.86
CA THR A 163 0.11 21.07 1.74
C THR A 163 -0.23 21.74 3.07
N LYS A 164 0.27 21.20 4.18
CA LYS A 164 -0.05 21.62 5.56
C LYS A 164 -1.52 21.44 5.94
N GLU A 165 -2.25 20.55 5.25
CA GLU A 165 -3.63 20.16 5.59
C GLU A 165 -3.64 19.00 6.60
N LEU A 166 -3.09 19.22 7.80
CA LEU A 166 -2.87 18.17 8.81
C LEU A 166 -4.14 17.50 9.36
N LYS A 167 -5.31 18.06 9.06
CA LYS A 167 -6.62 17.46 9.37
C LYS A 167 -7.05 16.39 8.36
N MET A 168 -6.34 16.24 7.24
CA MET A 168 -6.69 15.25 6.22
C MET A 168 -6.40 13.84 6.69
N GLN A 169 -7.39 12.95 6.56
CA GLN A 169 -7.27 11.54 6.90
C GLN A 169 -7.92 10.69 5.82
N LEU A 170 -7.35 9.51 5.56
CA LEU A 170 -7.96 8.53 4.67
C LEU A 170 -9.24 8.02 5.32
N LEU A 171 -10.36 8.07 4.59
CA LEU A 171 -11.60 7.44 4.98
C LEU A 171 -11.71 6.03 4.37
N SER A 172 -11.53 5.92 3.05
CA SER A 172 -11.64 4.66 2.33
C SER A 172 -10.95 4.72 0.97
N VAL A 173 -10.65 3.55 0.41
CA VAL A 173 -10.25 3.38 -0.99
C VAL A 173 -11.46 2.90 -1.78
N ILE A 174 -11.78 3.58 -2.88
CA ILE A 174 -12.95 3.29 -3.71
C ILE A 174 -12.58 2.30 -4.81
N SER A 175 -11.46 2.56 -5.49
CA SER A 175 -10.96 1.72 -6.56
C SER A 175 -9.46 1.92 -6.72
N GLY A 176 -8.83 1.02 -7.46
CA GLY A 176 -7.46 1.23 -7.86
C GLY A 176 -6.97 0.26 -8.92
N GLU A 177 -5.81 0.58 -9.47
CA GLU A 177 -5.09 -0.23 -10.43
C GLU A 177 -3.61 -0.25 -10.06
N THR A 178 -2.94 -1.37 -10.34
CA THR A 178 -1.51 -1.56 -10.12
C THR A 178 -0.78 -1.88 -11.40
N GLN A 179 0.49 -1.49 -11.47
CA GLN A 179 1.35 -1.79 -12.61
C GLN A 179 2.77 -2.08 -12.11
N PRO A 180 3.38 -3.22 -12.44
CA PRO A 180 4.80 -3.46 -12.14
C PRO A 180 5.69 -2.38 -12.76
N CYS A 181 6.61 -1.81 -11.97
CA CYS A 181 7.48 -0.72 -12.41
C CYS A 181 8.77 -0.70 -11.58
N ASP A 182 9.93 -0.81 -12.23
CA ASP A 182 11.26 -0.64 -11.64
C ASP A 182 11.50 -1.40 -10.31
N GLY A 183 11.11 -2.67 -10.26
CA GLY A 183 11.26 -3.52 -9.05
C GLY A 183 10.22 -3.27 -7.95
N GLY A 184 9.27 -2.38 -8.18
CA GLY A 184 8.09 -2.15 -7.34
C GLY A 184 6.81 -2.11 -8.17
N TYR A 185 5.83 -1.36 -7.69
CA TYR A 185 4.55 -1.16 -8.35
C TYR A 185 4.18 0.32 -8.37
N ASN A 186 3.61 0.73 -9.49
CA ASN A 186 2.78 1.92 -9.61
C ASN A 186 1.38 1.59 -9.12
N TYR A 187 0.73 2.54 -8.43
CA TYR A 187 -0.62 2.45 -7.89
C TYR A 187 -1.39 3.69 -8.29
N ARG A 188 -2.52 3.52 -8.97
CA ARG A 188 -3.51 4.57 -9.20
C ARG A 188 -4.71 4.25 -8.35
N LEU A 189 -5.02 5.08 -7.37
CA LEU A 189 -6.11 4.85 -6.43
C LEU A 189 -7.10 6.01 -6.50
N VAL A 190 -8.40 5.71 -6.47
CA VAL A 190 -9.44 6.68 -6.13
C VAL A 190 -9.76 6.50 -4.66
N ILE A 191 -9.61 7.56 -3.87
CA ILE A 191 -9.75 7.51 -2.42
C ILE A 191 -10.73 8.56 -1.91
N THR A 192 -11.40 8.24 -0.80
CA THR A 192 -12.16 9.22 -0.02
C THR A 192 -11.35 9.66 1.18
N VAL A 193 -11.37 10.97 1.46
CA VAL A 193 -10.67 11.57 2.60
C VAL A 193 -11.62 12.44 3.41
N THR A 194 -11.33 12.59 4.70
CA THR A 194 -11.94 13.63 5.55
C THR A 194 -10.98 14.82 5.68
N GLY A 195 -11.51 15.99 6.03
CA GLY A 195 -10.69 17.18 6.30
C GLY A 195 -10.09 17.90 5.09
N GLY A 196 -10.16 17.30 3.89
CA GLY A 196 -9.67 17.86 2.63
C GLY A 196 -10.60 18.91 1.99
N LYS A 197 -10.09 19.62 0.99
CA LYS A 197 -10.87 20.56 0.15
C LYS A 197 -11.98 19.86 -0.65
N LYS A 198 -11.76 18.59 -0.99
CA LYS A 198 -12.70 17.70 -1.67
C LYS A 198 -12.84 16.42 -0.86
N THR A 199 -13.88 15.66 -1.13
CA THR A 199 -14.11 14.36 -0.49
C THR A 199 -13.36 13.23 -1.19
N GLN A 200 -13.16 13.31 -2.50
CA GLN A 200 -12.49 12.28 -3.30
C GLN A 200 -11.27 12.80 -4.07
N TYR A 201 -10.26 11.95 -4.20
CA TYR A 201 -9.00 12.27 -4.87
C TYR A 201 -8.47 11.08 -5.67
N ASP A 202 -7.81 11.38 -6.79
CA ASP A 202 -6.93 10.46 -7.51
C ASP A 202 -5.52 10.55 -6.93
N ALA A 203 -5.02 9.44 -6.42
CA ALA A 203 -3.67 9.29 -5.90
C ALA A 203 -2.83 8.41 -6.83
N PHE A 204 -1.66 8.90 -7.24
CA PHE A 204 -0.69 8.13 -8.00
C PHE A 204 0.58 7.95 -7.19
N VAL A 205 0.91 6.71 -6.85
CA VAL A 205 2.03 6.32 -5.98
C VAL A 205 2.90 5.30 -6.69
N TRP A 206 4.20 5.30 -6.41
CA TRP A 206 5.08 4.17 -6.68
C TRP A 206 5.66 3.65 -5.36
N GLY A 207 5.82 2.33 -5.21
CA GLY A 207 6.50 1.78 -4.05
C GLY A 207 6.86 0.29 -4.17
N ILE A 208 7.76 -0.15 -3.29
CA ILE A 208 8.19 -1.55 -3.18
C ILE A 208 7.61 -2.15 -1.91
N LEU A 209 6.84 -3.23 -2.06
CA LEU A 209 6.17 -3.91 -0.95
C LEU A 209 7.17 -4.48 0.06
N GLY A 210 6.83 -4.41 1.35
CA GLY A 210 7.71 -4.83 2.44
C GLY A 210 8.89 -3.89 2.72
N THR A 211 8.98 -2.74 2.04
CA THR A 211 10.05 -1.74 2.24
C THR A 211 9.50 -0.36 2.60
N MET A 212 10.39 0.61 2.79
CA MET A 212 10.06 2.03 2.97
C MET A 212 10.34 2.89 1.72
N SER A 213 10.68 2.26 0.59
CA SER A 213 10.90 2.93 -0.70
C SER A 213 9.58 3.23 -1.42
N TRP A 214 8.97 4.39 -1.11
CA TRP A 214 7.67 4.82 -1.63
C TRP A 214 7.75 6.27 -2.09
N LYS A 215 6.97 6.64 -3.10
CA LYS A 215 6.94 7.97 -3.69
C LYS A 215 5.54 8.35 -4.14
N LEU A 216 5.07 9.51 -3.71
CA LEU A 216 3.83 10.11 -4.23
C LEU A 216 4.16 10.90 -5.50
N TRP A 217 3.54 10.52 -6.63
CA TRP A 217 3.69 11.21 -7.91
C TRP A 217 2.67 12.33 -8.07
N SER A 218 1.40 12.06 -7.79
CA SER A 218 0.32 13.05 -7.86
C SER A 218 -0.80 12.75 -6.87
N PHE A 219 -1.51 13.81 -6.49
CA PHE A 219 -2.68 13.76 -5.64
C PHE A 219 -3.62 14.89 -6.07
N THR A 220 -4.67 14.56 -6.83
CA THR A 220 -5.55 15.54 -7.48
C THR A 220 -7.01 15.29 -7.13
N PRO A 221 -7.85 16.33 -7.02
CA PRO A 221 -9.29 16.14 -6.88
C PRO A 221 -9.85 15.18 -7.93
N HIS A 222 -10.68 14.23 -7.49
CA HIS A 222 -11.40 13.34 -8.39
C HIS A 222 -12.53 14.11 -9.11
N VAL A 223 -12.70 13.86 -10.41
CA VAL A 223 -13.61 14.59 -11.31
C VAL A 223 -15.02 14.00 -11.35
#